data_AF-Q95JU3-F1
#
_entry.id   AF-Q95JU3-F1
#
_cell.length_a   1.000
_cell.length_b   1.000
_cell.length_c   1.000
_cell.angle_alpha   90.00
_cell.angle_beta   90.00
_cell.angle_gamma   90.00
#
_symmetry.space_group_name_H-M   'P 1'
#
loop_
_entity.id
_entity.type
_entity.pdbx_description
1 polymer ?
#
loop_
_entity_poly.entity_id
_entity_poly.type
_entity_poly.pdbx_seq_one_letter_code
_entity_poly.pdbx_strand_id
1 'polypeptide(L)'
;MPPTQAESVIRSIIREIGQECAAHGEIVSETLIAFMVKAVVLDPSNGFNMDRTLMKSDVQNLVKLCMTRLLDTKNPSLDTIKMQVYFDMNYTNRVEFLEEHHRVLESRLGSVTREITDNRACAKEELESLYRKIISYVLLRSGLGSPTDIKTVREVTAALQSIFPQAELGTFLTLSKKDKERQLKELTMIVTGIRLFNRDCGKGGEGIDDLPAVLHVAIPATMQHIDYQLETARSQVYRYTAILEKAANDPHMRAELQPYMLKEALYNIRQYEVFLQIILSDIITGAQEVEMMTKQLGAHLEQLKMTIKSKTAVPTSQVFPIFIALSTLWTSLQDETIVVGVLSNLFTHIQPFLGAHELYFPERAMQRHLNGATVKTDVCRMKEHMEDRVNVADFRKLEWLFPETTANFDKLLIQYRGFCAYTFAATDGLLLPGNPAIGILKYKEKYYTFNSKDAAYSFAENPEHYIDIVREKAKKNTELIQLLELHQQFETLIPYSQMRDADKHYIKPITKCESSTQTDTHILPPTIVRSYEWNEWELRRKAIKLANLHQKVTHSVQTDLSHLRRENCSQVYPPKDTSTQSMREDSTGVPRPQIYLAGLRGGKSEITDEVKVNLTRAVDET
;
A
#
# COMPACT_ATOMS: atom_id res chain seq x y z
N MET A 1 -30.44 -13.41 0.05
CA MET A 1 -30.95 -13.77 1.39
C MET A 1 -32.01 -12.74 1.78
N PRO A 2 -33.12 -13.14 2.43
CA PRO A 2 -33.98 -12.16 3.09
C PRO A 2 -33.16 -11.40 4.15
N PRO A 3 -33.35 -10.07 4.30
CA PRO A 3 -32.63 -9.30 5.30
C PRO A 3 -32.87 -9.90 6.68
N THR A 4 -31.81 -9.97 7.49
CA THR A 4 -31.94 -10.44 8.88
C THR A 4 -32.91 -9.52 9.64
N GLN A 5 -33.57 -10.03 10.67
CA GLN A 5 -34.47 -9.21 11.51
C GLN A 5 -33.75 -7.95 12.04
N ALA A 6 -32.44 -8.06 12.32
CA ALA A 6 -31.59 -6.96 12.73
C ALA A 6 -31.40 -5.88 11.64
N GLU A 7 -31.14 -6.25 10.38
CA GLU A 7 -31.00 -5.30 9.27
C GLU A 7 -32.30 -4.50 9.03
N SER A 8 -33.44 -5.16 9.13
CA SER A 8 -34.77 -4.52 9.05
C SER A 8 -34.95 -3.45 10.11
N VAL A 9 -34.59 -3.75 11.37
CA VAL A 9 -34.67 -2.81 12.49
C VAL A 9 -33.72 -1.64 12.26
N ILE A 10 -32.47 -1.88 11.88
CA ILE A 10 -31.47 -0.82 11.62
C ILE A 10 -31.95 0.11 10.50
N ARG A 11 -32.48 -0.42 9.39
CA ARG A 11 -33.04 0.42 8.31
C ARG A 11 -34.23 1.25 8.77
N SER A 12 -35.06 0.73 9.66
CA SER A 12 -36.17 1.50 10.24
C SER A 12 -35.64 2.66 11.10
N ILE A 13 -34.61 2.42 11.91
CA ILE A 13 -33.97 3.44 12.75
C ILE A 13 -33.34 4.53 11.88
N ILE A 14 -32.61 4.16 10.83
CA ILE A 14 -31.99 5.11 9.88
C ILE A 14 -33.06 6.00 9.25
N ARG A 15 -34.18 5.41 8.80
CA ARG A 15 -35.28 6.17 8.19
C ARG A 15 -35.95 7.11 9.19
N GLU A 16 -36.16 6.67 10.43
CA GLU A 16 -36.74 7.50 11.50
C GLU A 16 -35.85 8.71 11.80
N ILE A 17 -34.53 8.50 11.98
CA ILE A 17 -33.56 9.59 12.18
C ILE A 17 -33.56 10.55 10.99
N GLY A 18 -33.62 10.04 9.75
CA GLY A 18 -33.66 10.88 8.55
C GLY A 18 -34.90 11.75 8.46
N GLN A 19 -36.07 11.22 8.84
CA GLN A 19 -37.33 11.97 8.90
C GLN A 19 -37.29 13.06 9.98
N GLU A 20 -36.76 12.74 11.15
CA GLU A 20 -36.61 13.69 12.26
C GLU A 20 -35.60 14.80 11.92
N CYS A 21 -34.46 14.47 11.28
CA CYS A 21 -33.50 15.49 10.80
C CYS A 21 -34.16 16.43 9.78
N ALA A 22 -34.89 15.87 8.81
CA ALA A 22 -35.59 16.66 7.80
C ALA A 22 -36.66 17.57 8.42
N ALA A 23 -37.34 17.13 9.48
CA ALA A 23 -38.30 17.96 10.22
C ALA A 23 -37.63 19.17 10.90
N HIS A 24 -36.33 19.07 11.22
CA HIS A 24 -35.52 20.18 11.76
C HIS A 24 -34.82 20.99 10.66
N GLY A 25 -35.06 20.70 9.38
CA GLY A 25 -34.51 21.43 8.24
C GLY A 25 -33.16 20.91 7.72
N GLU A 26 -32.64 19.80 8.25
CA GLU A 26 -31.35 19.23 7.86
C GLU A 26 -31.54 17.95 7.03
N ILE A 27 -31.01 17.93 5.80
CA ILE A 27 -31.06 16.76 4.93
C ILE A 27 -29.75 15.98 5.10
N VAL A 28 -29.85 14.80 5.70
CA VAL A 28 -28.71 13.94 6.03
C VAL A 28 -28.77 12.67 5.16
N SER A 29 -27.63 12.24 4.59
CA SER A 29 -27.57 11.02 3.79
C SER A 29 -27.74 9.75 4.66
N GLU A 30 -28.34 8.70 4.10
CA GLU A 30 -28.51 7.43 4.82
C GLU A 30 -27.17 6.85 5.29
N THR A 31 -26.10 7.02 4.52
CA THR A 31 -24.74 6.57 4.88
C THR A 31 -24.21 7.28 6.12
N LEU A 32 -24.39 8.60 6.20
CA LEU A 32 -23.94 9.39 7.35
C LEU A 32 -24.76 9.04 8.61
N ILE A 33 -26.06 8.83 8.46
CA ILE A 33 -26.91 8.35 9.57
C ILE A 33 -26.45 6.97 10.04
N ALA A 34 -26.20 6.04 9.11
CA ALA A 34 -25.71 4.71 9.44
C ALA A 34 -24.37 4.76 10.17
N PHE A 35 -23.46 5.64 9.76
CA PHE A 35 -22.20 5.88 10.47
C PHE A 35 -22.45 6.45 11.88
N MET A 36 -23.33 7.45 12.01
CA MET A 36 -23.64 8.05 13.30
C MET A 36 -24.25 7.06 14.29
N VAL A 37 -25.17 6.21 13.83
CA VAL A 37 -25.74 5.13 14.64
C VAL A 37 -24.64 4.23 15.18
N LYS A 38 -23.67 3.85 14.35
CA LYS A 38 -22.52 3.04 14.78
C LYS A 38 -21.64 3.80 15.78
N ALA A 39 -21.37 5.07 15.53
CA ALA A 39 -20.57 5.91 16.42
C ALA A 39 -21.19 6.05 17.82
N VAL A 40 -22.51 6.22 17.89
CA VAL A 40 -23.24 6.31 19.16
C VAL A 40 -23.25 4.97 19.90
N VAL A 41 -23.41 3.86 19.20
CA VAL A 41 -23.37 2.51 19.80
C VAL A 41 -21.96 2.15 20.29
N LEU A 42 -20.92 2.61 19.61
CA LEU A 42 -19.53 2.29 19.95
C LEU A 42 -19.03 3.02 21.20
N ASP A 43 -19.55 4.21 21.46
CA ASP A 43 -19.18 5.03 22.61
C ASP A 43 -19.65 4.39 23.93
N PRO A 44 -18.72 3.93 24.80
CA PRO A 44 -19.06 3.25 26.05
C PRO A 44 -19.90 4.12 27.00
N SER A 45 -19.82 5.44 26.89
CA SER A 45 -20.58 6.36 27.75
C SER A 45 -22.09 6.33 27.50
N ASN A 46 -22.52 5.85 26.33
CA ASN A 46 -23.93 5.72 25.99
C ASN A 46 -24.58 4.43 26.53
N GLY A 47 -23.78 3.48 27.03
CA GLY A 47 -24.28 2.28 27.73
C GLY A 47 -24.93 1.22 26.84
N PHE A 48 -24.74 1.27 25.51
CA PHE A 48 -25.20 0.22 24.61
C PHE A 48 -24.29 -1.01 24.69
N ASN A 49 -24.86 -2.19 24.98
CA ASN A 49 -24.13 -3.46 24.91
C ASN A 49 -24.42 -4.13 23.57
N MET A 50 -23.38 -4.40 22.76
CA MET A 50 -23.51 -5.04 21.44
C MET A 50 -24.20 -6.43 21.51
N ASP A 51 -24.10 -7.13 22.65
CA ASP A 51 -24.67 -8.48 22.82
C ASP A 51 -26.15 -8.50 23.24
N ARG A 52 -26.75 -7.34 23.59
CA ARG A 52 -28.15 -7.28 24.04
C ARG A 52 -29.10 -6.93 22.89
N THR A 53 -30.26 -7.60 22.85
CA THR A 53 -31.35 -7.20 21.96
C THR A 53 -31.88 -5.82 22.32
N LEU A 54 -31.89 -4.89 21.36
CA LEU A 54 -32.40 -3.53 21.53
C LEU A 54 -33.89 -3.53 21.92
N MET A 55 -34.22 -2.96 23.07
CA MET A 55 -35.60 -2.67 23.46
C MET A 55 -36.11 -1.38 22.80
N LYS A 56 -37.42 -1.18 22.78
CA LYS A 56 -38.03 0.05 22.21
C LYS A 56 -37.50 1.33 22.88
N SER A 57 -37.23 1.30 24.19
CA SER A 57 -36.61 2.41 24.92
C SER A 57 -35.18 2.69 24.45
N ASP A 58 -34.42 1.63 24.14
CA ASP A 58 -33.03 1.74 23.67
C ASP A 58 -33.00 2.38 22.28
N VAL A 59 -33.95 2.01 21.42
CA VAL A 59 -34.12 2.64 20.09
C VAL A 59 -34.44 4.12 20.22
N GLN A 60 -35.37 4.50 21.10
CA GLN A 60 -35.70 5.92 21.31
C GLN A 60 -34.50 6.72 21.83
N ASN A 61 -33.72 6.14 22.75
CA ASN A 61 -32.50 6.77 23.25
C ASN A 61 -31.44 6.90 22.16
N LEU A 62 -31.26 5.86 21.33
CA LEU A 62 -30.34 5.86 20.19
C LEU A 62 -30.71 6.94 19.17
N VAL A 63 -31.99 7.04 18.79
CA VAL A 63 -32.49 8.10 17.89
C VAL A 63 -32.18 9.47 18.48
N LYS A 64 -32.51 9.71 19.77
CA LYS A 64 -32.24 10.99 20.44
C LYS A 64 -30.75 11.36 20.45
N LEU A 65 -29.87 10.41 20.76
CA LEU A 65 -28.42 10.64 20.80
C LEU A 65 -27.86 10.93 19.40
N CYS A 66 -28.30 10.18 18.38
CA CYS A 66 -27.93 10.43 16.99
C CYS A 66 -28.40 11.80 16.52
N MET A 67 -29.66 12.16 16.81
CA MET A 67 -30.24 13.47 16.49
C MET A 67 -29.46 14.60 17.14
N THR A 68 -29.09 14.45 18.41
CA THR A 68 -28.30 15.45 19.14
C THR A 68 -26.95 15.68 18.47
N ARG A 69 -26.26 14.61 18.04
CA ARG A 69 -24.97 14.72 17.33
C ARG A 69 -25.10 15.24 15.90
N LEU A 70 -26.15 14.86 15.16
CA LEU A 70 -26.36 15.28 13.76
C LEU A 70 -26.80 16.74 13.65
N LEU A 71 -27.57 17.23 14.62
CA LEU A 71 -28.02 18.63 14.67
C LEU A 71 -26.99 19.57 15.31
N ASP A 72 -25.94 19.04 15.93
CA ASP A 72 -24.81 19.83 16.43
C ASP A 72 -23.87 20.22 15.30
N THR A 73 -24.37 21.07 14.39
CA THR A 73 -23.62 21.62 13.24
C THR A 73 -22.43 22.48 13.64
N LYS A 74 -22.26 22.70 14.95
CA LYS A 74 -21.19 23.49 15.56
C LYS A 74 -19.99 22.66 16.00
N ASN A 75 -20.06 21.33 15.88
CA ASN A 75 -19.04 20.43 16.38
C ASN A 75 -18.04 20.02 15.30
N PRO A 76 -16.74 20.32 15.43
CA PRO A 76 -15.72 19.90 14.46
C PRO A 76 -15.64 18.37 14.28
N SER A 77 -16.04 17.58 15.29
CA SER A 77 -16.13 16.12 15.16
C SER A 77 -17.16 15.72 14.10
N LEU A 78 -18.33 16.38 14.06
CA LEU A 78 -19.35 16.11 13.04
C LEU A 78 -18.85 16.47 11.64
N ASP A 79 -18.17 17.60 11.48
CA ASP A 79 -17.59 18.01 10.20
C ASP A 79 -16.50 17.03 9.73
N THR A 80 -15.70 16.51 10.67
CA THR A 80 -14.71 15.46 10.38
C THR A 80 -15.38 14.19 9.88
N ILE A 81 -16.43 13.74 10.56
CA ILE A 81 -17.20 12.56 10.16
C ILE A 81 -17.87 12.77 8.78
N LYS A 82 -18.46 13.94 8.54
CA LYS A 82 -19.05 14.28 7.23
C LYS A 82 -18.00 14.23 6.12
N MET A 83 -16.83 14.81 6.36
CA MET A 83 -15.71 14.79 5.42
C MET A 83 -15.21 13.36 5.16
N GLN A 84 -15.07 12.55 6.21
CA GLN A 84 -14.68 11.14 6.15
C GLN A 84 -15.65 10.31 5.32
N VAL A 85 -16.95 10.39 5.64
CA VAL A 85 -18.00 9.68 4.88
C VAL A 85 -18.05 10.16 3.43
N TYR A 86 -17.91 11.46 3.18
CA TYR A 86 -17.87 12.00 1.82
C TYR A 86 -16.68 11.45 1.05
N PHE A 87 -15.49 11.44 1.65
CA PHE A 87 -14.29 10.91 1.03
C PHE A 87 -14.45 9.41 0.71
N ASP A 88 -14.89 8.60 1.67
CA ASP A 88 -15.09 7.16 1.48
C ASP A 88 -16.14 6.80 0.42
N MET A 89 -17.13 7.67 0.19
CA MET A 89 -18.17 7.46 -0.82
C MET A 89 -17.73 7.86 -2.23
N ASN A 90 -16.80 8.80 -2.36
CA ASN A 90 -16.44 9.42 -3.65
C ASN A 90 -15.02 9.10 -4.10
N TYR A 91 -14.14 8.68 -3.18
CA TYR A 91 -12.81 8.21 -3.48
C TYR A 91 -12.82 6.70 -3.68
N THR A 92 -12.16 6.22 -4.72
CA THR A 92 -11.98 4.80 -5.02
C THR A 92 -10.60 4.64 -5.64
N ASN A 93 -9.96 3.48 -5.47
CA ASN A 93 -8.67 3.27 -6.09
C ASN A 93 -8.77 3.40 -7.62
N ARG A 94 -7.68 3.87 -8.22
CA ARG A 94 -7.58 4.18 -9.65
C ARG A 94 -8.04 3.03 -10.55
N VAL A 95 -7.66 1.79 -10.25
CA VAL A 95 -7.96 0.61 -11.08
C VAL A 95 -9.46 0.30 -11.04
N GLU A 96 -10.04 0.16 -9.86
CA GLU A 96 -11.47 -0.12 -9.68
C GLU A 96 -12.33 1.01 -10.25
N PHE A 97 -11.91 2.27 -10.10
CA PHE A 97 -12.61 3.41 -10.68
C PHE A 97 -12.66 3.33 -12.22
N LEU A 98 -11.53 3.08 -12.87
CA LEU A 98 -11.46 2.98 -14.33
C LEU A 98 -12.20 1.76 -14.88
N GLU A 99 -12.13 0.62 -14.19
CA GLU A 99 -12.90 -0.58 -14.54
C GLU A 99 -14.41 -0.32 -14.48
N GLU A 100 -14.89 0.34 -13.43
CA GLU A 100 -16.29 0.73 -13.30
C GLU A 100 -16.70 1.73 -14.39
N HIS A 101 -15.85 2.72 -14.64
CA HIS A 101 -16.07 3.71 -15.69
C HIS A 101 -16.22 3.05 -17.07
N HIS A 102 -15.30 2.17 -17.46
CA HIS A 102 -15.38 1.43 -18.73
C HIS A 102 -16.58 0.49 -18.78
N ARG A 103 -16.95 -0.15 -17.67
CA ARG A 103 -18.17 -0.96 -17.57
C ARG A 103 -19.42 -0.14 -17.85
N VAL A 104 -19.52 1.05 -17.27
CA VAL A 104 -20.66 1.96 -17.49
C VAL A 104 -20.70 2.42 -18.94
N LEU A 105 -19.57 2.78 -19.54
CA LEU A 105 -19.50 3.17 -20.95
C LEU A 105 -19.96 2.03 -21.87
N GLU A 106 -19.45 0.82 -21.69
CA GLU A 106 -19.86 -0.35 -22.48
C GLU A 106 -21.35 -0.69 -22.27
N SER A 107 -21.89 -0.48 -21.06
CA SER A 107 -23.32 -0.66 -20.77
C SER A 107 -24.21 0.31 -21.56
N ARG A 108 -23.78 1.58 -21.70
CA ARG A 108 -24.47 2.62 -22.48
C ARG A 108 -24.43 2.31 -23.97
N LEU A 109 -23.35 1.70 -24.44
CA LEU A 109 -23.22 1.22 -25.83
C LEU A 109 -24.04 -0.05 -26.10
N GLY A 110 -24.60 -0.69 -25.06
CA GLY A 110 -25.31 -1.96 -25.18
C GLY A 110 -26.49 -1.94 -26.15
N SER A 111 -27.26 -0.85 -26.21
CA SER A 111 -28.39 -0.74 -27.15
C SER A 111 -27.91 -0.71 -28.60
N VAL A 112 -26.96 0.18 -28.91
CA VAL A 112 -26.39 0.35 -30.25
C VAL A 112 -25.69 -0.93 -30.70
N THR A 113 -24.98 -1.59 -29.78
CA THR A 113 -24.31 -2.88 -30.05
C THR A 113 -25.32 -3.95 -30.44
N ARG A 114 -26.42 -4.10 -29.67
CA ARG A 114 -27.48 -5.09 -29.98
C ARG A 114 -28.13 -4.82 -31.34
N GLU A 115 -28.41 -3.57 -31.65
CA GLU A 115 -28.99 -3.19 -32.94
C GLU A 115 -28.11 -3.54 -34.15
N ILE A 116 -26.79 -3.62 -33.96
CA ILE A 116 -25.82 -4.03 -34.98
C ILE A 116 -25.67 -5.56 -35.00
N THR A 117 -25.48 -6.20 -33.84
CA THR A 117 -25.20 -7.65 -33.76
C THR A 117 -26.40 -8.50 -34.18
N ASP A 118 -27.60 -8.05 -33.80
CA ASP A 118 -28.85 -8.78 -34.01
C ASP A 118 -29.49 -8.41 -35.36
N ASN A 119 -28.90 -7.47 -36.10
CA ASN A 119 -29.34 -7.07 -37.43
C ASN A 119 -29.29 -8.23 -38.44
N ARG A 120 -30.24 -8.25 -39.38
CA ARG A 120 -30.38 -9.23 -40.46
C ARG A 120 -30.68 -8.54 -41.79
N ALA A 121 -29.97 -7.46 -42.08
CA ALA A 121 -30.09 -6.72 -43.33
C ALA A 121 -29.82 -7.60 -44.56
N CYS A 122 -30.75 -7.56 -45.51
CA CYS A 122 -30.64 -8.24 -46.80
C CYS A 122 -30.73 -7.26 -47.97
N ALA A 123 -31.53 -6.20 -47.83
CA ALA A 123 -31.68 -5.17 -48.86
C ALA A 123 -30.53 -4.14 -48.81
N LYS A 124 -30.29 -3.46 -49.94
CA LYS A 124 -29.22 -2.45 -50.04
C LYS A 124 -29.43 -1.30 -49.04
N GLU A 125 -30.67 -0.83 -48.91
CA GLU A 125 -31.05 0.24 -47.98
C GLU A 125 -30.85 -0.18 -46.52
N GLU A 126 -31.08 -1.46 -46.20
CA GLU A 126 -30.86 -2.01 -44.86
C GLU A 126 -29.36 -2.13 -44.54
N LEU A 127 -28.54 -2.51 -45.51
CA LEU A 127 -27.08 -2.55 -45.38
C LEU A 127 -26.49 -1.14 -45.18
N GLU A 128 -26.99 -0.14 -45.91
CA GLU A 128 -26.59 1.25 -45.71
C GLU A 128 -26.99 1.76 -44.31
N SER A 129 -28.18 1.41 -43.84
CA SER A 129 -28.65 1.72 -42.48
C SER A 129 -27.78 1.05 -41.42
N LEU A 130 -27.44 -0.23 -41.59
CA LEU A 130 -26.53 -0.97 -40.72
C LEU A 130 -25.15 -0.30 -40.66
N TYR A 131 -24.61 0.10 -41.81
CA TYR A 131 -23.31 0.79 -41.89
C TYR A 131 -23.32 2.11 -41.11
N ARG A 132 -24.42 2.89 -41.20
CA ARG A 132 -24.59 4.11 -40.39
C ARG A 132 -24.61 3.81 -38.89
N LYS A 133 -25.24 2.71 -38.46
CA LYS A 133 -25.20 2.28 -37.06
C LYS A 133 -23.78 1.91 -36.60
N ILE A 134 -23.00 1.24 -37.45
CA ILE A 134 -21.59 0.94 -37.16
C ILE A 134 -20.78 2.23 -37.01
N ILE A 135 -20.97 3.22 -37.89
CA ILE A 135 -20.33 4.54 -37.77
C ILE A 135 -20.70 5.21 -36.43
N SER A 136 -21.99 5.20 -36.06
CA SER A 136 -22.44 5.74 -34.76
C SER A 136 -21.81 5.00 -33.58
N TYR A 137 -21.70 3.68 -33.64
CA TYR A 137 -21.01 2.89 -32.60
C TYR A 137 -19.53 3.28 -32.48
N VAL A 138 -18.82 3.39 -33.61
CA VAL A 138 -17.40 3.77 -33.64
C VAL A 138 -17.20 5.16 -33.03
N LEU A 139 -18.07 6.12 -33.36
CA LEU A 139 -18.03 7.46 -32.78
C LEU A 139 -18.31 7.46 -31.27
N LEU A 140 -19.40 6.83 -30.85
CA LEU A 140 -19.79 6.80 -29.43
C LEU A 140 -18.76 6.07 -28.57
N ARG A 141 -18.14 5.01 -29.09
CA ARG A 141 -17.14 4.23 -28.35
C ARG A 141 -15.76 4.91 -28.31
N SER A 142 -15.34 5.54 -29.40
CA SER A 142 -14.05 6.26 -29.44
C SER A 142 -14.07 7.56 -28.63
N GLY A 143 -15.25 8.18 -28.46
CA GLY A 143 -15.38 9.48 -27.81
C GLY A 143 -14.72 10.63 -28.60
N LEU A 144 -14.37 10.40 -29.87
CA LEU A 144 -13.70 11.37 -30.73
C LEU A 144 -14.70 12.22 -31.53
N GLY A 145 -15.56 12.94 -30.85
CA GLY A 145 -16.57 13.81 -31.46
C GLY A 145 -17.97 13.21 -31.54
N SER A 146 -18.90 13.97 -32.12
CA SER A 146 -20.33 13.67 -32.03
C SER A 146 -20.87 12.98 -33.29
N PRO A 147 -21.76 11.97 -33.15
CA PRO A 147 -22.57 11.44 -34.27
C PRO A 147 -23.47 12.48 -34.94
N THR A 148 -23.68 13.65 -34.32
CA THR A 148 -24.44 14.76 -34.90
C THR A 148 -23.61 15.69 -35.76
N ASP A 149 -22.28 15.66 -35.66
CA ASP A 149 -21.40 16.50 -36.48
C ASP A 149 -21.10 15.83 -37.82
N ILE A 150 -21.56 16.46 -38.90
CA ILE A 150 -21.44 15.94 -40.27
C ILE A 150 -19.97 15.77 -40.68
N LYS A 151 -19.08 16.67 -40.26
CA LYS A 151 -17.65 16.58 -40.61
C LYS A 151 -17.01 15.36 -39.95
N THR A 152 -17.22 15.22 -38.65
CA THR A 152 -16.78 14.05 -37.86
C THR A 152 -17.31 12.73 -38.43
N VAL A 153 -18.60 12.68 -38.79
CA VAL A 153 -19.22 11.50 -39.42
C VAL A 153 -18.58 11.17 -40.77
N ARG A 154 -18.27 12.17 -41.60
CA ARG A 154 -17.58 11.96 -42.89
C ARG A 154 -16.17 11.41 -42.70
N GLU A 155 -15.41 11.94 -41.74
CA GLU A 155 -14.07 11.44 -41.43
C GLU A 155 -14.09 9.99 -40.97
N VAL A 156 -14.98 9.65 -40.04
CA VAL A 156 -15.14 8.26 -39.57
C VAL A 156 -15.60 7.35 -40.70
N THR A 157 -16.52 7.82 -41.55
CA THR A 157 -16.98 7.04 -42.70
C THR A 157 -15.81 6.73 -43.64
N ALA A 158 -14.98 7.72 -43.98
CA ALA A 158 -13.84 7.52 -44.86
C ALA A 158 -12.80 6.58 -44.24
N ALA A 159 -12.48 6.76 -42.95
CA ALA A 159 -11.56 5.88 -42.23
C ALA A 159 -12.09 4.44 -42.15
N LEU A 160 -13.37 4.25 -41.82
CA LEU A 160 -13.99 2.94 -41.74
C LEU A 160 -14.05 2.27 -43.12
N GLN A 161 -14.42 3.00 -44.18
CA GLN A 161 -14.47 2.46 -45.55
C GLN A 161 -13.09 2.02 -46.04
N SER A 162 -12.02 2.65 -45.58
CA SER A 162 -10.65 2.27 -45.96
C SER A 162 -10.21 0.90 -45.43
N ILE A 163 -10.82 0.41 -44.33
CA ILE A 163 -10.46 -0.86 -43.68
C ILE A 163 -11.61 -1.88 -43.69
N PHE A 164 -12.84 -1.42 -43.82
CA PHE A 164 -14.07 -2.20 -43.80
C PHE A 164 -15.06 -1.61 -44.81
N PRO A 165 -14.87 -1.91 -46.12
CA PRO A 165 -15.78 -1.50 -47.17
C PRO A 165 -17.19 -2.07 -46.95
N GLN A 166 -18.22 -1.41 -47.49
CA GLN A 166 -19.61 -1.88 -47.36
C GLN A 166 -19.84 -3.29 -47.93
N ALA A 167 -19.01 -3.74 -48.87
CA ALA A 167 -19.06 -5.11 -49.41
C ALA A 167 -18.78 -6.19 -48.33
N GLU A 168 -17.99 -5.87 -47.30
CA GLU A 168 -17.67 -6.79 -46.20
C GLU A 168 -18.79 -6.95 -45.18
N LEU A 169 -19.88 -6.16 -45.30
CA LEU A 169 -21.06 -6.32 -44.43
C LEU A 169 -21.69 -7.70 -44.57
N GLY A 170 -21.66 -8.29 -45.77
CA GLY A 170 -22.15 -9.65 -45.99
C GLY A 170 -21.40 -10.66 -45.11
N THR A 171 -20.06 -10.60 -45.13
CA THR A 171 -19.19 -11.43 -44.29
C THR A 171 -19.46 -11.17 -42.81
N PHE A 172 -19.53 -9.90 -42.40
CA PHE A 172 -19.81 -9.49 -41.02
C PHE A 172 -21.13 -10.09 -40.49
N LEU A 173 -22.19 -10.09 -41.31
CA LEU A 173 -23.50 -10.61 -40.91
C LEU A 173 -23.50 -12.11 -40.60
N THR A 174 -22.60 -12.90 -41.22
CA THR A 174 -22.47 -14.35 -41.00
C THR A 174 -21.78 -14.73 -39.69
N LEU A 175 -21.09 -13.78 -39.04
CA LEU A 175 -20.33 -14.03 -37.82
C LEU A 175 -21.23 -14.31 -36.61
N SER A 176 -20.65 -14.98 -35.60
CA SER A 176 -21.30 -15.13 -34.31
C SER A 176 -21.46 -13.77 -33.61
N LYS A 177 -22.38 -13.65 -32.66
CA LYS A 177 -22.56 -12.41 -31.89
C LYS A 177 -21.26 -11.94 -31.21
N LYS A 178 -20.52 -12.87 -30.60
CA LYS A 178 -19.25 -12.57 -29.93
C LYS A 178 -18.19 -12.07 -30.92
N ASP A 179 -18.12 -12.66 -32.11
CA ASP A 179 -17.18 -12.25 -33.14
C ASP A 179 -17.53 -10.88 -33.73
N LYS A 180 -18.83 -10.59 -33.92
CA LYS A 180 -19.31 -9.25 -34.30
C LYS A 180 -18.89 -8.20 -33.28
N GLU A 181 -19.11 -8.46 -31.99
CA GLU A 181 -18.70 -7.55 -30.90
C GLU A 181 -17.18 -7.32 -30.90
N ARG A 182 -16.39 -8.39 -31.07
CA ARG A 182 -14.93 -8.29 -31.16
C ARG A 182 -14.49 -7.46 -32.37
N GLN A 183 -15.08 -7.72 -33.53
CA GLN A 183 -14.75 -6.99 -34.76
C GLN A 183 -15.13 -5.52 -34.67
N LEU A 184 -16.28 -5.19 -34.05
CA LEU A 184 -16.67 -3.80 -33.80
C LEU A 184 -15.64 -3.08 -32.92
N LYS A 185 -15.16 -3.73 -31.84
CA LYS A 185 -14.12 -3.15 -30.97
C LYS A 185 -12.82 -2.92 -31.72
N GLU A 186 -12.39 -3.88 -32.53
CA GLU A 186 -11.18 -3.77 -33.35
C GLU A 186 -11.27 -2.66 -34.40
N LEU A 187 -12.38 -2.60 -35.15
CA LEU A 187 -12.63 -1.54 -36.13
C LEU A 187 -12.63 -0.17 -35.46
N THR A 188 -13.25 -0.03 -34.29
CA THR A 188 -13.20 1.22 -33.52
C THR A 188 -11.76 1.61 -33.18
N MET A 189 -10.92 0.69 -32.72
CA MET A 189 -9.52 1.00 -32.38
C MET A 189 -8.73 1.46 -33.61
N ILE A 190 -8.87 0.75 -34.73
CA ILE A 190 -8.15 1.11 -35.97
C ILE A 190 -8.62 2.47 -36.49
N VAL A 191 -9.93 2.73 -36.54
CA VAL A 191 -10.48 4.02 -37.00
C VAL A 191 -10.05 5.16 -36.08
N THR A 192 -10.02 4.94 -34.77
CA THR A 192 -9.52 5.91 -33.77
C THR A 192 -8.07 6.27 -34.09
N GLY A 193 -7.18 5.28 -34.28
CA GLY A 193 -5.80 5.50 -34.65
C GLY A 193 -5.62 6.25 -35.98
N ILE A 194 -6.42 5.91 -37.01
CA ILE A 194 -6.39 6.61 -38.31
C ILE A 194 -6.77 8.09 -38.13
N ARG A 195 -7.80 8.39 -37.33
CA ARG A 195 -8.23 9.77 -37.09
C ARG A 195 -7.21 10.57 -36.30
N LEU A 196 -6.57 9.98 -35.29
CA LEU A 196 -5.48 10.60 -34.55
C LEU A 196 -4.29 10.92 -35.47
N PHE A 197 -3.93 10.00 -36.37
CA PHE A 197 -2.88 10.22 -37.35
C PHE A 197 -3.24 11.32 -38.37
N ASN A 198 -4.49 11.33 -38.86
CA ASN A 198 -4.96 12.37 -39.78
C ASN A 198 -4.99 13.75 -39.13
N ARG A 199 -5.30 13.83 -37.83
CA ARG A 199 -5.18 15.05 -37.02
C ARG A 199 -3.76 15.56 -36.98
N ASP A 200 -2.80 14.70 -36.63
CA ASP A 200 -1.39 15.05 -36.53
C ASP A 200 -0.77 15.42 -37.90
N CYS A 201 -1.31 14.89 -39.01
CA CYS A 201 -0.94 15.30 -40.37
C CYS A 201 -1.63 16.59 -40.84
N GLY A 202 -2.54 17.19 -40.06
CA GLY A 202 -3.34 18.35 -40.47
C GLY A 202 -4.34 18.08 -41.60
N LYS A 203 -4.74 16.81 -41.78
CA LYS A 203 -5.64 16.34 -42.86
C LYS A 203 -7.04 15.96 -42.36
N GLY A 204 -7.32 16.17 -41.08
CA GLY A 204 -8.59 15.84 -40.44
C GLY A 204 -8.48 16.01 -38.92
N GLY A 205 -9.32 15.30 -38.18
CA GLY A 205 -9.31 15.34 -36.71
C GLY A 205 -10.24 16.40 -36.12
N GLU A 206 -11.26 16.81 -36.88
CA GLU A 206 -12.32 17.68 -36.36
C GLU A 206 -12.97 17.03 -35.12
N GLY A 207 -13.16 17.82 -34.07
CA GLY A 207 -13.76 17.37 -32.80
C GLY A 207 -12.84 16.56 -31.89
N ILE A 208 -11.53 16.45 -32.17
CA ILE A 208 -10.56 15.78 -31.29
C ILE A 208 -9.79 16.82 -30.47
N ASP A 209 -10.10 16.92 -29.19
CA ASP A 209 -9.37 17.80 -28.25
C ASP A 209 -7.91 17.39 -28.09
N ASP A 210 -7.03 18.36 -27.83
CA ASP A 210 -5.62 18.10 -27.53
C ASP A 210 -5.44 17.69 -26.07
N LEU A 211 -5.83 16.45 -25.75
CA LEU A 211 -5.76 15.92 -24.38
C LEU A 211 -4.37 16.06 -23.74
N PRO A 212 -3.24 15.78 -24.43
CA PRO A 212 -1.91 16.07 -23.89
C PRO A 212 -1.73 17.52 -23.43
N ALA A 213 -2.13 18.51 -24.25
CA ALA A 213 -2.02 19.91 -23.88
C ALA A 213 -2.98 20.29 -22.73
N VAL A 214 -4.21 19.79 -22.77
CA VAL A 214 -5.21 20.01 -21.70
C VAL A 214 -4.69 19.48 -20.37
N LEU A 215 -4.17 18.25 -20.34
CA LEU A 215 -3.65 17.61 -19.13
C LEU A 215 -2.37 18.30 -18.63
N HIS A 216 -1.48 18.72 -19.54
CA HIS A 216 -0.25 19.45 -19.18
C HIS A 216 -0.54 20.82 -18.55
N VAL A 217 -1.73 21.39 -18.76
CA VAL A 217 -2.17 22.61 -18.07
C VAL A 217 -2.95 22.27 -16.79
N ALA A 218 -3.90 21.34 -16.88
CA ALA A 218 -4.79 21.01 -15.77
C ALA A 218 -4.05 20.39 -14.58
N ILE A 219 -3.18 19.41 -14.81
CA ILE A 219 -2.49 18.69 -13.74
C ILE A 219 -1.62 19.63 -12.89
N PRO A 220 -0.70 20.43 -13.46
CA PRO A 220 0.09 21.37 -12.65
C PRO A 220 -0.75 22.41 -11.93
N ALA A 221 -1.84 22.90 -12.54
CA ALA A 221 -2.73 23.86 -11.89
C ALA A 221 -3.44 23.24 -10.67
N THR A 222 -3.94 22.00 -10.80
CA THR A 222 -4.57 21.28 -9.68
C THR A 222 -3.54 20.95 -8.59
N MET A 223 -2.33 20.50 -8.94
CA MET A 223 -1.25 20.26 -7.98
C MET A 223 -0.89 21.51 -7.18
N GLN A 224 -0.63 22.64 -7.86
CA GLN A 224 -0.30 23.91 -7.20
C GLN A 224 -1.40 24.37 -6.25
N HIS A 225 -2.66 24.16 -6.63
CA HIS A 225 -3.79 24.53 -5.78
C HIS A 225 -3.88 23.66 -4.53
N ILE A 226 -3.68 22.35 -4.65
CA ILE A 226 -3.65 21.41 -3.53
C ILE A 226 -2.46 21.70 -2.61
N ASP A 227 -1.26 21.91 -3.16
CA ASP A 227 -0.06 22.26 -2.40
C ASP A 227 -0.26 23.53 -1.58
N TYR A 228 -0.87 24.56 -2.17
CA TYR A 228 -1.19 25.80 -1.46
C TYR A 228 -2.16 25.58 -0.28
N GLN A 229 -3.22 24.76 -0.47
CA GLN A 229 -4.13 24.42 0.62
C GLN A 229 -3.46 23.55 1.69
N LEU A 230 -2.58 22.64 1.28
CA LEU A 230 -1.84 21.78 2.19
C LEU A 230 -0.93 22.59 3.12
N GLU A 231 -0.21 23.58 2.57
CA GLU A 231 0.61 24.48 3.38
C GLU A 231 -0.22 25.36 4.32
N THR A 232 -1.40 25.81 3.87
CA THR A 232 -2.35 26.55 4.71
C THR A 232 -2.84 25.67 5.87
N ALA A 233 -3.23 24.44 5.58
CA ALA A 233 -3.69 23.47 6.58
C ALA A 233 -2.58 23.12 7.58
N ARG A 234 -1.35 22.88 7.11
CA ARG A 234 -0.18 22.61 7.95
C ARG A 234 0.15 23.77 8.88
N SER A 235 0.10 25.01 8.38
CA SER A 235 0.30 26.18 9.22
C SER A 235 -0.71 26.25 10.36
N GLN A 236 -1.99 25.95 10.10
CA GLN A 236 -3.03 25.92 11.13
C GLN A 236 -2.85 24.76 12.11
N VAL A 237 -2.54 23.56 11.61
CA VAL A 237 -2.16 22.39 12.41
C VAL A 237 -1.08 22.76 13.42
N TYR A 238 0.04 23.35 12.96
CA TYR A 238 1.17 23.67 13.83
C TYR A 238 0.80 24.67 14.93
N ARG A 239 -0.08 25.62 14.62
CA ARG A 239 -0.61 26.59 15.58
C ARG A 239 -1.48 25.92 16.64
N TYR A 240 -2.42 25.08 16.23
CA TYR A 240 -3.26 24.33 17.18
C TYR A 240 -2.45 23.40 18.06
N THR A 241 -1.50 22.68 17.48
CA THR A 241 -0.59 21.82 18.24
C THR A 241 0.21 22.64 19.26
N ALA A 242 0.77 23.79 18.89
CA ALA A 242 1.51 24.64 19.83
C ALA A 242 0.66 25.16 21.00
N ILE A 243 -0.60 25.52 20.74
CA ILE A 243 -1.55 25.95 21.78
C ILE A 243 -1.88 24.78 22.71
N LEU A 244 -2.14 23.60 22.16
CA LEU A 244 -2.46 22.41 22.95
C LEU A 244 -1.25 21.92 23.77
N GLU A 245 -0.03 22.00 23.23
CA GLU A 245 1.22 21.71 23.95
C GLU A 245 1.39 22.67 25.14
N LYS A 246 1.15 23.96 24.96
CA LYS A 246 1.19 24.96 26.04
C LYS A 246 0.12 24.67 27.10
N ALA A 247 -1.11 24.36 26.68
CA ALA A 247 -2.22 24.05 27.57
C ALA A 247 -2.05 22.71 28.31
N ALA A 248 -1.29 21.76 27.77
CA ALA A 248 -0.98 20.51 28.46
C ALA A 248 -0.14 20.76 29.74
N ASN A 249 0.65 21.84 29.76
CA ASN A 249 1.46 22.26 30.91
C ASN A 249 0.75 23.26 31.83
N ASP A 250 -0.40 23.82 31.41
CA ASP A 250 -1.15 24.85 32.14
C ASP A 250 -2.63 24.46 32.31
N PRO A 251 -3.03 23.98 33.51
CA PRO A 251 -4.41 23.61 33.80
C PRO A 251 -5.43 24.73 33.61
N HIS A 252 -5.05 26.00 33.85
CA HIS A 252 -5.94 27.15 33.67
C HIS A 252 -6.24 27.38 32.19
N MET A 253 -5.20 27.34 31.36
CA MET A 253 -5.35 27.43 29.91
C MET A 253 -6.14 26.24 29.35
N ARG A 254 -5.96 25.03 29.90
CA ARG A 254 -6.75 23.86 29.50
C ARG A 254 -8.24 24.04 29.78
N ALA A 255 -8.61 24.63 30.91
CA ALA A 255 -9.99 24.93 31.26
C ALA A 255 -10.60 26.01 30.36
N GLU A 256 -9.84 27.07 30.05
CA GLU A 256 -10.24 28.13 29.13
C GLU A 256 -10.48 27.60 27.71
N LEU A 257 -9.70 26.62 27.26
CA LEU A 257 -9.79 26.06 25.92
C LEU A 257 -10.90 25.01 25.73
N GLN A 258 -11.49 24.46 26.80
CA GLN A 258 -12.51 23.40 26.71
C GLN A 258 -13.69 23.76 25.78
N PRO A 259 -14.27 24.98 25.82
CA PRO A 259 -15.42 25.32 24.99
C PRO A 259 -15.12 25.38 23.48
N TYR A 260 -13.85 25.50 23.10
CA TYR A 260 -13.44 25.67 21.70
C TYR A 260 -13.25 24.35 20.94
N MET A 261 -13.32 23.20 21.63
CA MET A 261 -13.13 21.87 21.01
C MET A 261 -11.87 21.81 20.15
N LEU A 262 -10.77 22.42 20.62
CA LEU A 262 -9.56 22.62 19.82
C LEU A 262 -8.88 21.30 19.42
N LYS A 263 -9.10 20.22 20.18
CA LYS A 263 -8.62 18.88 19.83
C LYS A 263 -9.38 18.30 18.65
N GLU A 264 -10.70 18.41 18.67
CA GLU A 264 -11.59 17.98 17.61
C GLU A 264 -11.34 18.80 16.34
N ALA A 265 -11.09 20.11 16.47
CA ALA A 265 -10.62 20.95 15.37
C ALA A 265 -9.26 20.48 14.84
N LEU A 266 -8.30 20.14 15.70
CA LEU A 266 -7.02 19.56 15.26
C LEU A 266 -7.23 18.23 14.50
N TYR A 267 -8.14 17.36 14.94
CA TYR A 267 -8.46 16.12 14.23
C TYR A 267 -9.04 16.38 12.85
N ASN A 268 -9.96 17.35 12.74
CA ASN A 268 -10.57 17.76 11.48
C ASN A 268 -9.52 18.16 10.44
N ILE A 269 -8.63 19.09 10.80
CA ILE A 269 -7.62 19.60 9.87
C ILE A 269 -6.51 18.58 9.58
N ARG A 270 -6.17 17.70 10.54
CA ARG A 270 -5.27 16.57 10.29
C ARG A 270 -5.89 15.56 9.32
N GLN A 271 -7.19 15.29 9.44
CA GLN A 271 -7.89 14.42 8.50
C GLN A 271 -7.92 15.04 7.10
N TYR A 272 -8.14 16.35 7.01
CA TYR A 272 -8.07 17.09 5.75
C TYR A 272 -6.67 17.02 5.13
N GLU A 273 -5.61 17.25 5.92
CA GLU A 273 -4.20 17.10 5.48
C GLU A 273 -3.96 15.71 4.88
N VAL A 274 -4.43 14.64 5.53
CA VAL A 274 -4.28 13.26 5.04
C VAL A 274 -4.99 13.08 3.70
N PHE A 275 -6.23 13.56 3.57
CA PHE A 275 -6.98 13.46 2.31
C PHE A 275 -6.32 14.25 1.17
N LEU A 276 -5.80 15.44 1.44
CA LEU A 276 -5.03 16.20 0.46
C LEU A 276 -3.78 15.46 -0.01
N GLN A 277 -3.05 14.81 0.91
CA GLN A 277 -1.86 14.03 0.56
C GLN A 277 -2.20 12.82 -0.33
N ILE A 278 -3.31 12.14 -0.05
CA ILE A 278 -3.80 11.03 -0.89
C ILE A 278 -4.12 11.54 -2.30
N ILE A 279 -4.94 12.60 -2.40
CA ILE A 279 -5.33 13.18 -3.69
C ILE A 279 -4.09 13.66 -4.48
N LEU A 280 -3.15 14.34 -3.81
CA LEU A 280 -1.93 14.85 -4.44
C LEU A 280 -1.05 13.72 -4.97
N SER A 281 -0.88 12.64 -4.20
CA SER A 281 -0.12 11.47 -4.62
C SER A 281 -0.68 10.84 -5.90
N ASP A 282 -2.00 10.72 -5.99
CA ASP A 282 -2.67 10.17 -7.17
C ASP A 282 -2.51 11.09 -8.38
N ILE A 283 -2.60 12.42 -8.20
CA ILE A 283 -2.38 13.39 -9.28
C ILE A 283 -0.92 13.36 -9.76
N ILE A 284 0.05 13.23 -8.85
CA ILE A 284 1.48 13.08 -9.20
C ILE A 284 1.69 11.81 -10.03
N THR A 285 1.04 10.70 -9.65
CA THR A 285 1.10 9.46 -10.42
C THR A 285 0.51 9.66 -11.82
N GLY A 286 -0.66 10.30 -11.91
CA GLY A 286 -1.27 10.68 -13.20
C GLY A 286 -0.37 11.58 -14.05
N ALA A 287 0.37 12.52 -13.44
CA ALA A 287 1.33 13.37 -14.14
C ALA A 287 2.43 12.55 -14.83
N GLN A 288 2.99 11.58 -14.11
CA GLN A 288 4.04 10.69 -14.62
C GLN A 288 3.51 9.78 -15.75
N GLU A 289 2.29 9.25 -15.59
CA GLU A 289 1.63 8.43 -16.61
C GLU A 289 1.35 9.25 -17.88
N VAL A 290 0.81 10.47 -17.75
CA VAL A 290 0.55 11.39 -18.88
C VAL A 290 1.82 11.75 -19.63
N GLU A 291 2.92 12.04 -18.92
CA GLU A 291 4.20 12.35 -19.55
C GLU A 291 4.71 11.16 -20.38
N MET A 292 4.63 9.95 -19.82
CA MET A 292 5.01 8.71 -20.51
C MET A 292 4.15 8.48 -21.76
N MET A 293 2.81 8.55 -21.62
CA MET A 293 1.87 8.33 -22.71
C MET A 293 2.02 9.35 -23.83
N THR A 294 2.26 10.62 -23.48
CA THR A 294 2.48 11.69 -24.47
C THR A 294 3.73 11.43 -25.31
N LYS A 295 4.83 10.99 -24.68
CA LYS A 295 6.06 10.60 -25.39
C LYS A 295 5.82 9.40 -26.32
N GLN A 296 5.09 8.39 -25.85
CA GLN A 296 4.76 7.20 -26.65
C GLN A 296 3.85 7.54 -27.84
N LEU A 297 2.84 8.39 -27.63
CA LEU A 297 1.94 8.88 -28.67
C LEU A 297 2.72 9.57 -29.79
N GLY A 298 3.62 10.50 -29.43
CA GLY A 298 4.49 11.18 -30.37
C GLY A 298 5.39 10.22 -31.16
N ALA A 299 5.97 9.21 -30.47
CA ALA A 299 6.82 8.21 -31.11
C ALA A 299 6.05 7.34 -32.14
N HIS A 300 4.83 6.92 -31.81
CA HIS A 300 3.98 6.11 -32.71
C HIS A 300 3.47 6.92 -33.91
N LEU A 301 3.12 8.19 -33.72
CA LEU A 301 2.77 9.09 -34.81
C LEU A 301 3.94 9.28 -35.78
N GLU A 302 5.15 9.47 -35.26
CA GLU A 302 6.35 9.59 -36.08
C GLU A 302 6.68 8.28 -36.81
N GLN A 303 6.52 7.13 -36.15
CA GLN A 303 6.68 5.82 -36.77
C GLN A 303 5.71 5.62 -37.94
N LEU A 304 4.45 6.03 -37.80
CA LEU A 304 3.46 5.99 -38.88
C LEU A 304 3.82 6.93 -40.02
N LYS A 305 4.26 8.15 -39.72
CA LYS A 305 4.76 9.10 -40.74
C LYS A 305 5.87 8.46 -41.56
N MET A 306 6.87 7.86 -40.92
CA MET A 306 7.98 7.21 -41.60
C MET A 306 7.56 5.97 -42.40
N THR A 307 6.59 5.21 -41.89
CA THR A 307 6.10 3.99 -42.56
C THR A 307 5.27 4.30 -43.81
N ILE A 308 4.48 5.39 -43.78
CA ILE A 308 3.58 5.81 -44.85
C ILE A 308 4.29 6.73 -45.87
N LYS A 309 5.29 7.50 -45.42
CA LYS A 309 6.06 8.40 -46.29
C LYS A 309 6.60 7.62 -47.49
N SER A 310 6.33 8.13 -48.69
CA SER A 310 6.81 7.60 -49.98
C SER A 310 6.32 6.20 -50.41
N LYS A 311 5.32 5.59 -49.75
CA LYS A 311 4.72 4.32 -50.19
C LYS A 311 3.31 4.52 -50.74
N THR A 312 3.03 3.98 -51.94
CA THR A 312 1.70 4.03 -52.56
C THR A 312 0.72 3.07 -51.89
N ALA A 313 1.21 1.92 -51.41
CA ALA A 313 0.44 0.94 -50.66
C ALA A 313 1.28 0.44 -49.48
N VAL A 314 0.67 0.39 -48.30
CA VAL A 314 1.31 -0.05 -47.06
C VAL A 314 0.59 -1.30 -46.55
N PRO A 315 1.31 -2.38 -46.17
CA PRO A 315 0.67 -3.57 -45.62
C PRO A 315 -0.11 -3.26 -44.34
N THR A 316 -1.35 -3.74 -44.25
CA THR A 316 -2.21 -3.58 -43.06
C THR A 316 -1.56 -4.15 -41.80
N SER A 317 -0.79 -5.23 -41.93
CA SER A 317 -0.01 -5.85 -40.85
C SER A 317 1.07 -4.93 -40.26
N GLN A 318 1.52 -3.90 -40.97
CA GLN A 318 2.48 -2.92 -40.47
C GLN A 318 1.81 -1.74 -39.76
N VAL A 319 0.64 -1.30 -40.24
CA VAL A 319 0.00 -0.05 -39.76
C VAL A 319 -1.10 -0.29 -38.72
N PHE A 320 -1.87 -1.38 -38.84
CA PHE A 320 -2.98 -1.65 -37.91
C PHE A 320 -2.51 -1.80 -36.46
N PRO A 321 -1.40 -2.51 -36.14
CA PRO A 321 -0.90 -2.58 -34.76
C PRO A 321 -0.58 -1.21 -34.18
N ILE A 322 -0.02 -0.29 -34.99
CA ILE A 322 0.33 1.06 -34.52
C ILE A 322 -0.93 1.91 -34.34
N PHE A 323 -1.92 1.80 -35.23
CA PHE A 323 -3.21 2.48 -35.05
C PHE A 323 -3.95 2.00 -33.80
N ILE A 324 -3.93 0.70 -33.52
CA ILE A 324 -4.50 0.14 -32.29
C ILE A 324 -3.74 0.69 -31.07
N ALA A 325 -2.41 0.69 -31.10
CA ALA A 325 -1.60 1.26 -30.02
C ALA A 325 -1.89 2.75 -29.77
N LEU A 326 -2.05 3.55 -30.83
CA LEU A 326 -2.49 4.95 -30.72
C LEU A 326 -3.86 5.07 -30.04
N SER A 327 -4.81 4.21 -30.44
CA SER A 327 -6.14 4.20 -29.81
C SER A 327 -6.06 3.87 -28.33
N THR A 328 -5.25 2.88 -27.93
CA THR A 328 -5.09 2.50 -26.53
C THR A 328 -4.49 3.64 -25.72
N LEU A 329 -3.40 4.26 -26.21
CA LEU A 329 -2.78 5.42 -25.57
C LEU A 329 -3.76 6.59 -25.42
N TRP A 330 -4.58 6.83 -26.45
CA TRP A 330 -5.56 7.90 -26.41
C TRP A 330 -6.68 7.64 -25.41
N THR A 331 -7.18 6.41 -25.33
CA THR A 331 -8.15 6.01 -24.30
C THR A 331 -7.57 6.19 -22.91
N SER A 332 -6.31 5.83 -22.68
CA SER A 332 -5.64 6.07 -21.40
C SER A 332 -5.49 7.57 -21.08
N LEU A 333 -5.25 8.44 -22.06
CA LEU A 333 -5.28 9.91 -21.85
C LEU A 333 -6.70 10.43 -21.53
N GLN A 334 -7.74 9.87 -22.15
CA GLN A 334 -9.14 10.18 -21.81
C GLN A 334 -9.44 9.76 -20.36
N ASP A 335 -8.99 8.58 -19.96
CA ASP A 335 -9.12 8.07 -18.59
C ASP A 335 -8.47 9.03 -17.57
N GLU A 336 -7.27 9.54 -17.86
CA GLU A 336 -6.61 10.52 -16.99
C GLU A 336 -7.37 11.82 -16.84
N THR A 337 -7.98 12.30 -17.92
CA THR A 337 -8.78 13.53 -17.88
C THR A 337 -9.94 13.38 -16.90
N ILE A 338 -10.54 12.20 -16.85
CA ILE A 338 -11.64 11.88 -15.95
C ILE A 338 -11.15 11.74 -14.51
N VAL A 339 -10.03 11.04 -14.30
CA VAL A 339 -9.43 10.86 -12.96
C VAL A 339 -9.06 12.22 -12.36
N VAL A 340 -8.34 13.08 -13.09
CA VAL A 340 -7.99 14.43 -12.63
C VAL A 340 -9.23 15.24 -12.31
N GLY A 341 -10.28 15.16 -13.13
CA GLY A 341 -11.55 15.83 -12.89
C GLY A 341 -12.24 15.36 -11.61
N VAL A 342 -12.31 14.05 -11.36
CA VAL A 342 -12.90 13.48 -10.14
C VAL A 342 -12.09 13.86 -8.90
N LEU A 343 -10.76 13.78 -8.96
CA LEU A 343 -9.88 14.16 -7.85
C LEU A 343 -9.96 15.66 -7.54
N SER A 344 -10.00 16.52 -8.56
CA SER A 344 -10.18 17.96 -8.40
C SER A 344 -11.55 18.29 -7.79
N ASN A 345 -12.60 17.58 -8.20
CA ASN A 345 -13.93 17.72 -7.62
C ASN A 345 -13.95 17.27 -6.17
N LEU A 346 -13.39 16.09 -5.86
CA LEU A 346 -13.29 15.56 -4.50
C LEU A 346 -12.60 16.57 -3.58
N PHE A 347 -11.45 17.10 -3.99
CA PHE A 347 -10.71 18.15 -3.30
C PHE A 347 -11.59 19.38 -3.01
N THR A 348 -12.30 19.88 -4.02
CA THR A 348 -13.14 21.08 -3.88
C THR A 348 -14.29 20.87 -2.89
N HIS A 349 -14.86 19.65 -2.85
CA HIS A 349 -16.00 19.34 -2.00
C HIS A 349 -15.63 18.94 -0.56
N ILE A 350 -14.36 18.60 -0.28
CA ILE A 350 -13.92 18.37 1.11
C ILE A 350 -13.55 19.67 1.84
N GLN A 351 -13.16 20.72 1.12
CA GLN A 351 -12.75 22.00 1.71
C GLN A 351 -13.84 22.66 2.60
N PRO A 352 -15.14 22.66 2.25
CA PRO A 352 -16.18 23.27 3.07
C PRO A 352 -16.33 22.69 4.49
N PHE A 353 -15.85 21.45 4.72
CA PHE A 353 -15.86 20.84 6.05
C PHE A 353 -14.86 21.48 7.03
N LEU A 354 -14.05 22.44 6.56
CA LEU A 354 -13.20 23.27 7.41
C LEU A 354 -13.90 24.54 7.92
N GLY A 355 -15.17 24.78 7.57
CA GLY A 355 -15.88 26.03 7.86
C GLY A 355 -15.94 26.40 9.35
N ALA A 356 -15.90 25.42 10.24
CA ALA A 356 -15.87 25.61 11.69
C ALA A 356 -14.62 26.39 12.16
N HIS A 357 -13.46 26.25 11.50
CA HIS A 357 -12.19 26.80 11.98
C HIS A 357 -12.19 28.33 12.13
N GLU A 358 -12.69 29.04 11.12
CA GLU A 358 -12.77 30.50 11.13
C GLU A 358 -13.76 31.02 12.18
N LEU A 359 -14.83 30.27 12.43
CA LEU A 359 -15.89 30.63 13.37
C LEU A 359 -15.45 30.48 14.83
N TYR A 360 -14.79 29.36 15.18
CA TYR A 360 -14.44 29.06 16.58
C TYR A 360 -13.12 29.66 17.01
N PHE A 361 -12.16 29.77 16.09
CA PHE A 361 -10.80 30.14 16.43
C PHE A 361 -10.29 31.26 15.51
N PRO A 362 -10.91 32.46 15.57
CA PRO A 362 -10.50 33.58 14.74
C PRO A 362 -9.06 33.99 15.04
N GLU A 363 -8.39 34.56 14.05
CA GLU A 363 -6.96 34.91 14.10
C GLU A 363 -6.54 35.69 15.35
N ARG A 364 -7.42 36.59 15.83
CA ARG A 364 -7.18 37.37 17.06
C ARG A 364 -7.15 36.52 18.32
N ALA A 365 -8.04 35.52 18.42
CA ALA A 365 -8.06 34.58 19.54
C ALA A 365 -6.84 33.67 19.49
N MET A 366 -6.49 33.16 18.30
CA MET A 366 -5.26 32.38 18.10
C MET A 366 -4.02 33.13 18.56
N GLN A 367 -3.82 34.36 18.09
CA GLN A 367 -2.63 35.14 18.39
C GLN A 367 -2.46 35.37 19.90
N ARG A 368 -3.55 35.61 20.63
CA ARG A 368 -3.52 35.78 22.10
C ARG A 368 -2.98 34.53 22.80
N HIS A 369 -3.45 33.34 22.43
CA HIS A 369 -3.02 32.08 23.05
C HIS A 369 -1.60 31.67 22.62
N LEU A 370 -1.21 32.03 21.39
CA LEU A 370 0.14 31.82 20.84
C LEU A 370 1.20 32.76 21.41
N ASN A 371 0.83 33.85 22.09
CA ASN A 371 1.81 34.73 22.71
C ASN A 371 2.73 33.95 23.67
N GLY A 372 4.04 34.06 23.44
CA GLY A 372 5.07 33.33 24.19
C GLY A 372 5.26 31.86 23.81
N ALA A 373 4.45 31.31 22.90
CA ALA A 373 4.64 29.97 22.35
C ALA A 373 5.43 30.04 21.03
N THR A 374 6.37 29.12 20.85
CA THR A 374 7.03 28.94 19.54
C THR A 374 6.23 27.95 18.71
N VAL A 375 5.74 28.37 17.55
CA VAL A 375 5.03 27.48 16.62
C VAL A 375 6.07 26.63 15.88
N LYS A 376 6.15 25.36 16.26
CA LYS A 376 7.06 24.38 15.64
C LYS A 376 6.34 23.64 14.51
N THR A 377 7.07 23.34 13.44
CA THR A 377 6.61 22.37 12.43
C THR A 377 6.78 20.96 12.96
N ASP A 378 6.11 19.99 12.34
CA ASP A 378 6.28 18.56 12.71
C ASP A 378 7.72 18.09 12.50
N VAL A 379 8.38 18.57 11.44
CA VAL A 379 9.80 18.28 11.18
C VAL A 379 10.69 18.83 12.31
N CYS A 380 10.38 20.03 12.82
CA CYS A 380 11.10 20.57 13.98
C CYS A 380 10.88 19.71 15.23
N ARG A 381 9.63 19.31 15.52
CA ARG A 381 9.32 18.42 16.66
C ARG A 381 10.08 17.09 16.57
N MET A 382 10.16 16.50 15.38
CA MET A 382 10.92 15.26 15.17
C MET A 382 12.43 15.47 15.36
N LYS A 383 12.96 16.66 15.01
CA LYS A 383 14.40 16.95 15.10
C LYS A 383 14.91 17.23 16.52
N GLU A 384 14.05 17.67 17.44
CA GLU A 384 14.44 18.04 18.81
C GLU A 384 15.03 16.86 19.62
N HIS A 385 14.63 15.64 19.29
CA HIS A 385 15.04 14.41 19.99
C HIS A 385 15.81 13.43 19.09
N MET A 386 16.51 13.93 18.06
CA MET A 386 17.25 13.07 17.12
C MET A 386 18.37 12.26 17.78
N GLU A 387 18.98 12.78 18.85
CA GLU A 387 20.10 12.15 19.54
C GLU A 387 19.65 11.16 20.63
N ASP A 388 18.38 11.21 21.04
CA ASP A 388 17.83 10.43 22.15
C ASP A 388 17.31 9.06 21.68
N ARG A 389 18.22 8.15 21.34
CA ARG A 389 17.85 6.78 20.93
C ARG A 389 17.53 5.88 22.12
N VAL A 390 16.60 4.95 21.91
CA VAL A 390 16.31 3.87 22.86
C VAL A 390 17.47 2.88 22.90
N ASN A 391 17.87 2.47 24.11
CA ASN A 391 18.85 1.41 24.26
C ASN A 391 18.14 0.05 24.23
N VAL A 392 18.42 -0.77 23.21
CA VAL A 392 17.84 -2.10 23.03
C VAL A 392 18.11 -3.01 24.24
N ALA A 393 19.23 -2.81 24.95
CA ALA A 393 19.58 -3.61 26.11
C ALA A 393 18.62 -3.45 27.31
N ASP A 394 17.92 -2.30 27.39
CA ASP A 394 17.01 -1.98 28.50
C ASP A 394 15.72 -2.82 28.41
N PHE A 395 15.31 -3.22 27.19
CA PHE A 395 14.07 -3.95 26.94
C PHE A 395 14.31 -5.24 26.15
N ARG A 396 15.06 -6.19 26.72
CA ARG A 396 15.44 -7.46 26.03
C ARG A 396 14.28 -8.33 25.53
N LYS A 397 13.06 -8.14 26.05
CA LYS A 397 11.86 -8.88 25.64
C LYS A 397 11.13 -8.24 24.45
N LEU A 398 11.46 -7.00 24.11
CA LEU A 398 10.82 -6.22 23.07
C LEU A 398 11.76 -6.07 21.88
N GLU A 399 11.19 -6.03 20.68
CA GLU A 399 11.94 -5.88 19.45
C GLU A 399 11.91 -4.40 19.01
N TRP A 400 13.09 -3.80 18.90
CA TRP A 400 13.27 -2.42 18.45
C TRP A 400 13.92 -2.40 17.08
N LEU A 401 13.32 -1.67 16.15
CA LEU A 401 13.78 -1.55 14.77
C LEU A 401 14.41 -0.17 14.54
N PHE A 402 15.53 -0.17 13.81
CA PHE A 402 16.27 1.02 13.43
C PHE A 402 16.61 0.99 11.93
N PRO A 403 16.89 2.16 11.31
CA PRO A 403 17.26 2.24 9.90
C PRO A 403 18.48 1.39 9.54
N GLU A 404 19.45 1.28 10.45
CA GLU A 404 20.70 0.56 10.20
C GLU A 404 20.49 -0.97 10.22
N THR A 405 19.58 -1.45 11.06
CA THR A 405 19.30 -2.88 11.25
C THR A 405 18.19 -3.41 10.34
N THR A 406 17.39 -2.53 9.73
CA THR A 406 16.20 -2.94 8.95
C THR A 406 16.28 -2.44 7.51
N ALA A 407 16.34 -3.36 6.53
CA ALA A 407 16.53 -3.00 5.13
C ALA A 407 15.34 -2.26 4.49
N ASN A 408 14.12 -2.54 4.95
CA ASN A 408 12.88 -1.95 4.46
C ASN A 408 12.24 -0.99 5.48
N PHE A 409 13.07 -0.30 6.27
CA PHE A 409 12.63 0.58 7.36
C PHE A 409 11.58 1.61 6.93
N ASP A 410 11.80 2.30 5.81
CA ASP A 410 10.90 3.34 5.29
C ASP A 410 9.57 2.80 4.74
N LYS A 411 9.47 1.48 4.57
CA LYS A 411 8.26 0.80 4.08
C LYS A 411 7.44 0.19 5.22
N LEU A 412 7.88 0.30 6.47
CA LEU A 412 7.14 -0.24 7.61
C LEU A 412 5.84 0.54 7.82
N LEU A 413 4.74 -0.17 8.02
CA LEU A 413 3.43 0.43 8.27
C LEU A 413 3.28 0.78 9.75
N ILE A 414 3.66 2.00 10.09
CA ILE A 414 3.61 2.52 11.46
C ILE A 414 2.14 2.78 11.85
N GLN A 415 1.73 2.24 12.99
CA GLN A 415 0.38 2.43 13.54
C GLN A 415 0.10 3.92 13.80
N TYR A 416 -1.19 4.25 13.82
CA TYR A 416 -1.67 5.60 14.12
C TYR A 416 -1.11 6.65 13.16
N ARG A 417 -0.86 6.28 11.89
CA ARG A 417 -0.22 7.11 10.86
C ARG A 417 1.11 7.75 11.30
N GLY A 418 1.85 7.10 12.22
CA GLY A 418 3.11 7.64 12.71
C GLY A 418 3.00 8.73 13.79
N PHE A 419 1.82 8.96 14.37
CA PHE A 419 1.70 9.77 15.58
C PHE A 419 2.29 9.04 16.79
N CYS A 420 2.77 9.81 17.77
CA CYS A 420 3.32 9.27 19.03
C CYS A 420 2.24 8.51 19.81
N ALA A 421 2.40 7.19 19.92
CA ALA A 421 1.43 6.33 20.60
C ALA A 421 1.25 6.69 22.08
N TYR A 422 2.36 6.98 22.77
CA TYR A 422 2.34 7.34 24.19
C TYR A 422 1.68 8.69 24.43
N THR A 423 2.11 9.76 23.75
CA THR A 423 1.56 11.11 23.97
C THR A 423 0.08 11.15 23.66
N PHE A 424 -0.36 10.47 22.60
CA PHE A 424 -1.78 10.37 22.31
C PHE A 424 -2.56 9.71 23.46
N ALA A 425 -2.02 8.63 24.05
CA ALA A 425 -2.63 7.93 25.18
C ALA A 425 -2.59 8.76 26.48
N ALA A 426 -1.43 9.30 26.86
CA ALA A 426 -1.21 10.00 28.13
C ALA A 426 -1.80 11.42 28.15
N THR A 427 -1.74 12.16 27.04
CA THR A 427 -2.10 13.58 26.97
C THR A 427 -3.48 13.77 26.34
N ASP A 428 -4.47 13.01 26.80
CA ASP A 428 -5.90 13.20 26.44
C ASP A 428 -6.21 13.36 24.93
N GLY A 429 -5.45 12.67 24.07
CA GLY A 429 -5.66 12.66 22.62
C GLY A 429 -4.80 13.66 21.82
N LEU A 430 -3.81 14.30 22.45
CA LEU A 430 -2.89 15.20 21.74
C LEU A 430 -2.12 14.43 20.64
N LEU A 431 -2.28 14.88 19.39
CA LEU A 431 -1.57 14.35 18.24
C LEU A 431 -0.23 15.07 18.06
N LEU A 432 0.85 14.40 18.44
CA LEU A 432 2.23 14.79 18.10
C LEU A 432 2.83 13.78 17.13
N PRO A 433 3.63 14.22 16.13
CA PRO A 433 4.36 13.31 15.26
C PRO A 433 5.35 12.48 16.08
N GLY A 434 5.42 11.17 15.81
CA GLY A 434 6.50 10.35 16.32
C GLY A 434 7.74 10.47 15.44
N ASN A 435 8.91 10.25 16.02
CA ASN A 435 10.19 10.21 15.34
C ASN A 435 10.70 8.77 15.26
N PRO A 436 10.62 8.12 14.08
CA PRO A 436 11.16 6.77 13.88
C PRO A 436 12.65 6.62 14.23
N ALA A 437 13.44 7.71 14.19
CA ALA A 437 14.86 7.67 14.50
C ALA A 437 15.18 7.36 15.98
N ILE A 438 14.24 7.62 16.90
CA ILE A 438 14.34 7.24 18.32
C ILE A 438 14.34 5.71 18.47
N GLY A 439 13.64 5.02 17.57
CA GLY A 439 13.44 3.57 17.54
C GLY A 439 11.96 3.25 17.34
N ILE A 440 11.67 2.33 16.42
CA ILE A 440 10.32 1.79 16.22
C ILE A 440 10.15 0.57 17.11
N LEU A 441 9.16 0.58 18.00
CA LEU A 441 8.82 -0.58 18.81
C LEU A 441 7.92 -1.52 18.00
N LYS A 442 8.36 -2.77 17.81
CA LYS A 442 7.51 -3.84 17.30
C LYS A 442 6.85 -4.58 18.45
N TYR A 443 5.53 -4.57 18.48
CA TYR A 443 4.73 -5.23 19.51
C TYR A 443 3.51 -5.89 18.88
N LYS A 444 3.34 -7.21 19.07
CA LYS A 444 2.27 -8.03 18.42
C LYS A 444 2.17 -7.80 16.90
N GLU A 445 3.29 -7.83 16.19
CA GLU A 445 3.39 -7.58 14.73
C GLU A 445 2.90 -6.19 14.27
N LYS A 446 2.76 -5.24 15.20
CA LYS A 446 2.45 -3.84 14.93
C LYS A 446 3.62 -2.94 15.31
N TYR A 447 3.78 -1.83 14.59
CA TYR A 447 4.92 -0.93 14.71
C TYR A 447 4.48 0.42 15.30
N TYR A 448 5.15 0.87 16.35
CA TYR A 448 4.82 2.10 17.08
C TYR A 448 6.00 3.05 17.12
N THR A 449 5.72 4.35 17.06
CA THR A 449 6.71 5.43 17.11
C THR A 449 6.39 6.40 18.24
N PHE A 450 7.38 7.20 18.65
CA PHE A 450 7.34 8.06 19.82
C PHE A 450 8.01 9.40 19.53
N ASN A 451 7.59 10.46 20.20
CA ASN A 451 8.17 11.81 20.02
C ASN A 451 9.42 12.05 20.87
N SER A 452 9.59 11.31 21.97
CA SER A 452 10.76 11.39 22.86
C SER A 452 11.15 9.99 23.36
N LYS A 453 12.38 9.88 23.86
CA LYS A 453 12.88 8.65 24.49
C LYS A 453 12.06 8.29 25.73
N ASP A 454 11.69 9.25 26.56
CA ASP A 454 10.88 9.02 27.76
C ASP A 454 9.49 8.46 27.42
N ALA A 455 8.89 8.95 26.33
CA ALA A 455 7.62 8.44 25.82
C ALA A 455 7.76 6.99 25.34
N ALA A 456 8.87 6.67 24.66
CA ALA A 456 9.18 5.32 24.20
C ALA A 456 9.36 4.35 25.38
N TYR A 457 10.10 4.76 26.42
CA TYR A 457 10.34 3.95 27.62
C TYR A 457 9.04 3.73 28.40
N SER A 458 8.29 4.81 28.64
CA SER A 458 7.01 4.75 29.35
C SER A 458 6.01 3.83 28.65
N PHE A 459 5.95 3.86 27.31
CA PHE A 459 5.11 2.93 26.54
C PHE A 459 5.64 1.49 26.61
N ALA A 460 6.95 1.29 26.50
CA ALA A 460 7.58 -0.02 26.51
C ALA A 460 7.42 -0.76 27.86
N GLU A 461 7.27 -0.04 28.96
CA GLU A 461 6.95 -0.64 30.27
C GLU A 461 5.58 -1.34 30.28
N ASN A 462 4.56 -0.77 29.62
CA ASN A 462 3.23 -1.35 29.55
C ASN A 462 2.49 -1.06 28.22
N PRO A 463 2.89 -1.68 27.10
CA PRO A 463 2.32 -1.38 25.79
C PRO A 463 0.80 -1.61 25.72
N GLU A 464 0.29 -2.70 26.32
CA GLU A 464 -1.15 -3.01 26.31
C GLU A 464 -1.98 -1.92 26.93
N HIS A 465 -1.57 -1.38 28.08
CA HIS A 465 -2.32 -0.35 28.78
C HIS A 465 -2.52 0.90 27.92
N TYR A 466 -1.47 1.38 27.25
CA TYR A 466 -1.58 2.56 26.40
C TYR A 466 -2.35 2.26 25.10
N ILE A 467 -2.19 1.07 24.52
CA ILE A 467 -2.98 0.63 23.36
C ILE A 467 -4.47 0.58 23.70
N ASP A 468 -4.82 0.09 24.88
CA ASP A 468 -6.21 0.06 25.37
C ASP A 468 -6.76 1.47 25.58
N ILE A 469 -5.98 2.39 26.16
CA ILE A 469 -6.37 3.81 26.28
C ILE A 469 -6.62 4.43 24.90
N VAL A 470 -5.76 4.17 23.92
CA VAL A 470 -5.96 4.66 22.54
C VAL A 470 -7.28 4.12 21.98
N ARG A 471 -7.57 2.84 22.20
CA ARG A 471 -8.82 2.20 21.74
C ARG A 471 -10.06 2.84 22.37
N GLU A 472 -10.06 3.03 23.68
CA GLU A 472 -11.19 3.65 24.38
C GLU A 472 -11.42 5.11 23.94
N LYS A 473 -10.34 5.87 23.66
CA LYS A 473 -10.47 7.21 23.08
C LYS A 473 -11.06 7.18 21.67
N ALA A 474 -10.63 6.25 20.82
CA ALA A 474 -11.16 6.11 19.47
C ALA A 474 -12.63 5.68 19.45
N LYS A 475 -13.09 4.91 20.45
CA LYS A 475 -14.52 4.58 20.61
C LYS A 475 -15.35 5.80 20.98
N LYS A 476 -14.83 6.66 21.86
CA LYS A 476 -15.50 7.89 22.29
C LYS A 476 -15.55 8.93 21.17
N ASN A 477 -14.44 9.09 20.45
CA ASN A 477 -14.27 10.04 19.35
C ASN A 477 -14.04 9.26 18.06
N THR A 478 -15.13 8.84 17.41
CA THR A 478 -15.10 7.92 16.26
C THR A 478 -14.41 8.48 15.03
N GLU A 479 -14.27 9.80 14.92
CA GLU A 479 -13.46 10.44 13.88
C GLU A 479 -11.99 9.99 13.91
N LEU A 480 -11.50 9.56 15.08
CA LEU A 480 -10.14 9.05 15.22
C LEU A 480 -9.94 7.69 14.55
N ILE A 481 -11.00 6.92 14.33
CA ILE A 481 -10.89 5.56 13.81
C ILE A 481 -10.27 5.59 12.41
N GLN A 482 -10.78 6.45 11.53
CA GLN A 482 -10.24 6.61 10.18
C GLN A 482 -8.94 7.43 10.18
N LEU A 483 -8.86 8.48 11.02
CA LEU A 483 -7.67 9.30 11.12
C LEU A 483 -6.43 8.49 11.53
N LEU A 484 -6.59 7.55 12.48
CA LEU A 484 -5.51 6.72 13.01
C LEU A 484 -5.43 5.32 12.37
N GLU A 485 -6.21 5.06 11.30
CA GLU A 485 -6.26 3.78 10.59
C GLU A 485 -6.56 2.57 11.50
N LEU A 486 -7.48 2.74 12.44
CA LEU A 486 -7.86 1.73 13.42
C LEU A 486 -8.87 0.71 12.92
N HIS A 487 -9.23 0.74 11.64
CA HIS A 487 -10.28 -0.07 11.02
C HIS A 487 -10.21 -1.57 11.33
N GLN A 488 -9.01 -2.16 11.33
CA GLN A 488 -8.79 -3.58 11.67
C GLN A 488 -9.26 -3.95 13.08
N GLN A 489 -9.24 -2.99 14.01
CA GLN A 489 -9.66 -3.21 15.39
C GLN A 489 -11.19 -3.11 15.55
N PHE A 490 -11.88 -2.61 14.52
CA PHE A 490 -13.32 -2.37 14.46
C PHE A 490 -13.96 -3.06 13.25
N GLU A 491 -13.39 -4.17 12.80
CA GLU A 491 -13.71 -4.91 11.55
C GLU A 491 -15.19 -5.29 11.41
N THR A 492 -15.92 -5.41 12.53
CA THR A 492 -17.38 -5.63 12.56
C THR A 492 -18.23 -4.41 12.17
N LEU A 493 -17.63 -3.23 11.92
CA LEU A 493 -18.37 -1.96 11.91
C LEU A 493 -18.23 -1.12 10.62
N ILE A 494 -17.46 -1.49 9.59
CA ILE A 494 -17.19 -0.61 8.41
C ILE A 494 -17.97 -1.05 7.16
N PRO A 495 -18.52 -0.12 6.34
CA PRO A 495 -19.10 -0.47 5.04
C PRO A 495 -18.06 -1.06 4.07
N TYR A 496 -18.57 -1.92 3.19
CA TYR A 496 -17.91 -2.84 2.26
C TYR A 496 -16.69 -2.37 1.43
N SER A 497 -16.38 -1.07 1.33
CA SER A 497 -15.38 -0.54 0.38
C SER A 497 -13.92 -0.75 0.81
N GLN A 498 -13.60 -0.71 2.11
CA GLN A 498 -12.21 -0.90 2.58
C GLN A 498 -11.86 -2.36 2.91
N MET A 499 -12.79 -3.30 2.77
CA MET A 499 -12.59 -4.72 3.12
C MET A 499 -11.55 -5.45 2.24
N ARG A 500 -11.12 -4.89 1.10
CA ARG A 500 -10.38 -5.68 0.09
C ARG A 500 -8.85 -5.60 0.14
N ASP A 501 -8.26 -4.76 0.98
CA ASP A 501 -6.79 -4.59 1.04
C ASP A 501 -6.15 -5.17 2.32
N ALA A 502 -6.77 -6.17 2.98
CA ALA A 502 -6.20 -6.83 4.16
C ALA A 502 -4.78 -7.40 3.92
N ASP A 503 -4.48 -7.85 2.69
CA ASP A 503 -3.19 -8.47 2.35
C ASP A 503 -2.02 -7.47 2.21
N LYS A 504 -2.29 -6.17 2.03
CA LYS A 504 -1.21 -5.15 1.89
C LYS A 504 -0.66 -4.64 3.22
N HIS A 505 -1.29 -4.99 4.35
CA HIS A 505 -1.03 -4.31 5.64
C HIS A 505 0.06 -4.95 6.52
N TYR A 506 0.72 -6.03 6.09
CA TYR A 506 1.78 -6.69 6.85
C TYR A 506 3.11 -6.69 6.08
N ILE A 507 3.82 -5.56 6.10
CA ILE A 507 5.20 -5.50 5.63
C ILE A 507 6.11 -6.03 6.76
N LYS A 508 6.61 -7.26 6.60
CA LYS A 508 7.56 -7.86 7.55
C LYS A 508 8.89 -7.10 7.51
N PRO A 509 9.58 -6.90 8.65
CA PRO A 509 10.86 -6.23 8.66
C PRO A 509 11.94 -7.19 8.14
N ILE A 510 12.79 -6.70 7.24
CA ILE A 510 13.95 -7.43 6.74
C ILE A 510 15.12 -7.02 7.63
N THR A 511 15.36 -7.78 8.70
CA THR A 511 16.46 -7.52 9.61
C THR A 511 17.79 -7.99 9.00
N LYS A 512 18.82 -7.14 9.12
CA LYS A 512 20.19 -7.45 8.71
C LYS A 512 20.95 -7.98 9.92
N CYS A 513 21.60 -9.13 9.79
CA CYS A 513 22.53 -9.66 10.77
C CYS A 513 23.86 -10.01 10.10
N GLU A 514 24.98 -9.79 10.82
CA GLU A 514 26.29 -10.27 10.38
C GLU A 514 26.38 -11.77 10.66
N SER A 515 26.72 -12.56 9.63
CA SER A 515 27.00 -13.99 9.74
C SER A 515 28.38 -14.27 9.16
N SER A 516 29.22 -14.98 9.91
CA SER A 516 30.53 -15.42 9.46
C SER A 516 30.72 -16.90 9.77
N THR A 517 31.43 -17.61 8.92
CA THR A 517 31.79 -19.01 9.12
C THR A 517 33.28 -19.16 8.83
N GLN A 518 34.04 -19.66 9.79
CA GLN A 518 35.45 -20.00 9.61
C GLN A 518 35.54 -21.50 9.31
N THR A 519 36.02 -21.87 8.12
CA THR A 519 36.25 -23.27 7.76
C THR A 519 37.53 -23.76 8.45
N ASP A 520 37.45 -24.85 9.21
CA ASP A 520 38.64 -25.51 9.78
C ASP A 520 39.52 -26.02 8.63
N THR A 521 40.74 -25.47 8.49
CA THR A 521 41.54 -25.71 7.28
C THR A 521 42.14 -27.11 7.19
N HIS A 522 42.46 -27.82 8.29
CA HIS A 522 43.04 -29.17 8.23
C HIS A 522 42.71 -30.03 9.47
N ILE A 523 41.86 -31.05 9.31
CA ILE A 523 41.46 -31.99 10.37
C ILE A 523 42.63 -32.88 10.84
N LEU A 524 43.63 -33.12 9.97
CA LEU A 524 44.83 -33.90 10.28
C LEU A 524 46.11 -33.16 9.84
N PRO A 525 47.17 -33.15 10.66
CA PRO A 525 48.42 -32.46 10.33
C PRO A 525 49.17 -33.14 9.17
N PRO A 526 49.74 -32.38 8.21
CA PRO A 526 50.44 -32.95 7.06
C PRO A 526 51.78 -33.59 7.45
N THR A 527 51.96 -34.87 7.10
CA THR A 527 53.24 -35.58 7.22
C THR A 527 54.15 -35.26 6.03
N ILE A 528 55.04 -34.27 6.17
CA ILE A 528 56.03 -33.91 5.15
C ILE A 528 57.34 -34.68 5.41
N VAL A 529 57.66 -35.65 4.55
CA VAL A 529 58.95 -36.36 4.59
C VAL A 529 60.03 -35.49 3.95
N ARG A 530 60.76 -34.71 4.78
CA ARG A 530 61.78 -33.75 4.31
C ARG A 530 62.96 -34.38 3.56
N SER A 531 63.15 -35.70 3.64
CA SER A 531 64.25 -36.42 2.95
C SER A 531 63.90 -36.88 1.53
N TYR A 532 62.62 -36.80 1.13
CA TYR A 532 62.19 -37.24 -0.18
C TYR A 532 62.60 -36.22 -1.26
N GLU A 533 63.30 -36.69 -2.29
CA GLU A 533 63.60 -35.93 -3.49
C GLU A 533 63.21 -36.76 -4.70
N TRP A 534 62.32 -36.23 -5.53
CA TRP A 534 61.86 -36.92 -6.74
C TRP A 534 62.88 -36.83 -7.89
N ASN A 535 63.68 -35.77 -7.94
CA ASN A 535 64.60 -35.51 -9.03
C ASN A 535 65.94 -36.29 -8.88
N GLU A 536 66.19 -37.24 -9.77
CA GLU A 536 67.45 -38.00 -9.80
C GLU A 536 68.71 -37.12 -9.91
N TRP A 537 68.62 -35.97 -10.59
CA TRP A 537 69.75 -35.04 -10.71
C TRP A 537 70.04 -34.26 -9.42
N GLU A 538 69.02 -34.03 -8.58
CA GLU A 538 69.23 -33.51 -7.23
C GLU A 538 69.89 -34.56 -6.34
N LEU A 539 69.47 -35.82 -6.43
CA LEU A 539 70.14 -36.93 -5.72
C LEU A 539 71.61 -37.04 -6.12
N ARG A 540 71.92 -36.95 -7.42
CA ARG A 540 73.30 -36.93 -7.93
C ARG A 540 74.09 -35.72 -7.43
N ARG A 541 73.51 -34.51 -7.42
CA ARG A 541 74.15 -33.31 -6.87
C ARG A 541 74.41 -33.43 -5.37
N LYS A 542 73.46 -33.97 -4.60
CA LYS A 542 73.64 -34.26 -3.17
C LYS A 542 74.75 -35.28 -2.93
N ALA A 543 74.83 -36.33 -3.76
CA ALA A 543 75.91 -37.33 -3.68
C ALA A 543 77.28 -36.73 -4.00
N ILE A 544 77.41 -35.92 -5.06
CA ILE A 544 78.65 -35.21 -5.39
C ILE A 544 79.04 -34.24 -4.27
N LYS A 545 78.07 -33.53 -3.68
CA LYS A 545 78.30 -32.63 -2.55
C LYS A 545 78.84 -33.39 -1.34
N LEU A 546 78.31 -34.58 -1.02
CA LEU A 546 78.80 -35.45 0.04
C LEU A 546 80.22 -35.98 -0.26
N ALA A 547 80.48 -36.43 -1.49
CA ALA A 547 81.82 -36.87 -1.90
C ALA A 547 82.86 -35.74 -1.80
N ASN A 548 82.49 -34.52 -2.21
CA ASN A 548 83.34 -33.34 -2.06
C ASN A 548 83.54 -32.97 -0.59
N LEU A 549 82.53 -33.13 0.28
CA LEU A 549 82.67 -32.93 1.73
C LEU A 549 83.66 -33.92 2.35
N HIS A 550 83.70 -35.17 1.88
CA HIS A 550 84.69 -36.15 2.34
C HIS A 550 86.14 -35.72 2.04
N GLN A 551 86.38 -34.93 0.99
CA GLN A 551 87.71 -34.40 0.66
C GLN A 551 88.03 -33.08 1.37
N LYS A 552 87.05 -32.45 2.03
CA LYS A 552 87.23 -31.18 2.74
C LYS A 552 87.70 -31.46 4.17
N VAL A 553 89.02 -31.47 4.37
CA VAL A 553 89.63 -31.48 5.70
C VAL A 553 89.41 -30.11 6.35
N THR A 554 88.79 -30.10 7.52
CA THR A 554 88.41 -28.91 8.28
C THR A 554 89.65 -28.14 8.75
N HIS A 555 89.92 -26.96 8.18
CA HIS A 555 90.87 -26.00 8.75
C HIS A 555 90.12 -24.95 9.57
N SER A 556 90.17 -25.13 10.89
CA SER A 556 89.69 -24.22 11.94
C SER A 556 88.18 -24.10 12.12
N VAL A 557 87.82 -23.94 13.39
CA VAL A 557 86.47 -23.95 13.95
C VAL A 557 86.07 -22.48 14.13
N GLN A 558 85.10 -21.99 13.36
CA GLN A 558 84.57 -20.64 13.56
C GLN A 558 83.32 -20.68 14.44
N THR A 559 83.37 -19.84 15.47
CA THR A 559 82.54 -19.74 16.69
C THR A 559 81.19 -19.02 16.52
N ASP A 560 80.31 -19.24 17.50
CA ASP A 560 78.86 -18.95 17.61
C ASP A 560 78.31 -17.53 17.31
N LEU A 561 79.08 -16.59 16.77
CA LEU A 561 78.68 -15.18 16.70
C LEU A 561 77.91 -14.75 15.43
N SER A 562 77.39 -15.67 14.60
CA SER A 562 76.72 -15.29 13.33
C SER A 562 75.22 -15.55 13.23
N HIS A 563 74.51 -15.95 14.30
CA HIS A 563 73.09 -16.35 14.18
C HIS A 563 72.02 -15.27 14.43
N LEU A 564 72.37 -14.02 14.77
CA LEU A 564 71.39 -13.04 15.26
C LEU A 564 71.31 -11.73 14.46
N ARG A 565 71.23 -11.77 13.12
CA ARG A 565 71.14 -10.53 12.31
C ARG A 565 69.90 -10.29 11.45
N ARG A 566 68.83 -11.09 11.54
CA ARG A 566 67.53 -10.66 10.97
C ARG A 566 66.33 -11.12 11.81
N GLU A 567 65.64 -10.16 12.41
CA GLU A 567 64.26 -10.31 12.85
C GLU A 567 63.34 -10.17 11.62
N ASN A 568 62.65 -11.24 11.25
CA ASN A 568 61.51 -11.17 10.34
C ASN A 568 60.25 -11.26 11.19
N CYS A 569 59.43 -10.20 11.18
CA CYS A 569 58.12 -10.20 11.81
C CYS A 569 57.14 -10.92 10.87
N SER A 570 56.69 -12.12 11.24
CA SER A 570 55.59 -12.79 10.53
C SER A 570 54.31 -12.49 11.28
N GLN A 571 53.35 -11.83 10.65
CA GLN A 571 52.01 -11.68 11.21
C GLN A 571 51.34 -13.06 11.23
N VAL A 572 51.08 -13.58 12.43
CA VAL A 572 50.31 -14.82 12.63
C VAL A 572 48.90 -14.42 13.03
N TYR A 573 47.90 -15.04 12.40
CA TYR A 573 46.52 -15.03 12.87
C TYR A 573 46.34 -16.21 13.82
N PRO A 574 46.47 -16.05 15.15
CA PRO A 574 46.09 -17.12 16.05
C PRO A 574 44.61 -17.44 15.85
N PRO A 575 44.19 -18.71 15.99
CA PRO A 575 42.78 -19.05 16.04
C PRO A 575 42.09 -18.20 17.12
N LYS A 576 40.88 -17.70 16.84
CA LYS A 576 40.06 -17.05 17.87
C LYS A 576 39.71 -18.08 18.93
N ASP A 577 39.68 -17.68 20.20
CA ASP A 577 39.18 -18.53 21.28
C ASP A 577 37.72 -18.89 21.02
N THR A 578 37.47 -20.10 20.53
CA THR A 578 36.14 -20.66 20.33
C THR A 578 35.71 -21.39 21.60
N SER A 579 34.83 -20.78 22.39
CA SER A 579 34.03 -21.53 23.36
C SER A 579 32.88 -22.21 22.62
N THR A 580 33.01 -23.49 22.31
CA THR A 580 31.87 -24.30 21.84
C THR A 580 31.03 -24.68 23.05
N GLN A 581 29.71 -24.44 22.98
CA GLN A 581 28.79 -25.14 23.89
C GLN A 581 29.01 -26.64 23.64
N SER A 582 29.44 -27.37 24.66
CA SER A 582 29.60 -28.82 24.61
C SER A 582 28.34 -29.43 24.01
N MET A 583 28.50 -30.28 22.99
CA MET A 583 27.42 -31.02 22.36
C MET A 583 26.56 -31.63 23.47
N ARG A 584 25.26 -31.28 23.52
CA ARG A 584 24.30 -32.04 24.30
C ARG A 584 24.06 -33.32 23.49
N GLU A 585 24.69 -34.42 23.90
CA GLU A 585 24.22 -35.74 23.46
C GLU A 585 22.83 -35.94 24.06
N ASP A 586 21.82 -35.81 23.21
CA ASP A 586 20.46 -36.24 23.53
C ASP A 586 20.23 -37.53 22.76
N SER A 587 20.14 -38.66 23.46
CA SER A 587 19.85 -39.96 22.88
C SER A 587 18.50 -40.44 23.37
N THR A 588 17.57 -40.71 22.46
CA THR A 588 16.32 -41.37 22.77
C THR A 588 16.54 -42.88 22.85
N GLY A 589 16.58 -43.42 24.07
CA GLY A 589 16.62 -44.86 24.32
C GLY A 589 15.25 -45.49 24.02
N VAL A 590 14.91 -45.68 22.73
CA VAL A 590 13.71 -46.45 22.38
C VAL A 590 13.95 -47.92 22.75
N PRO A 591 13.06 -48.58 23.53
CA PRO A 591 13.21 -49.99 23.84
C PRO A 591 13.30 -50.79 22.56
N ARG A 592 14.40 -51.52 22.36
CA ARG A 592 14.53 -52.41 21.21
C ARG A 592 13.66 -53.64 21.45
N PRO A 593 12.66 -53.94 20.59
CA PRO A 593 11.90 -55.17 20.73
C PRO A 593 12.82 -56.37 20.60
N GLN A 594 12.97 -57.16 21.68
CA GLN A 594 13.72 -58.41 21.66
C GLN A 594 12.76 -59.56 21.91
N ILE A 595 12.76 -60.53 21.01
CA ILE A 595 11.93 -61.73 21.10
C ILE A 595 12.86 -62.93 21.04
N TYR A 596 12.72 -63.84 22.01
CA TYR A 596 13.41 -65.11 22.02
C TYR A 596 12.43 -66.24 21.71
N LEU A 597 12.76 -67.05 20.71
CA LEU A 597 11.96 -68.21 20.31
C LEU A 597 12.62 -69.48 20.86
N ALA A 598 11.95 -70.13 21.80
CA ALA A 598 12.37 -71.38 22.41
C ALA A 598 11.56 -72.56 21.85
N GLY A 599 12.06 -73.79 21.99
CA GLY A 599 11.34 -75.00 21.57
C GLY A 599 11.59 -75.44 20.12
N LEU A 600 12.26 -74.61 19.30
CA LEU A 600 12.58 -74.91 17.89
C LEU A 600 13.46 -76.16 17.67
N ARG A 601 14.12 -76.67 18.71
CA ARG A 601 15.04 -77.82 18.60
C ARG A 601 14.39 -79.19 18.75
N GLY A 602 13.05 -79.29 18.73
CA GLY A 602 12.34 -80.57 18.73
C GLY A 602 12.70 -81.44 19.94
N GLY A 603 11.99 -81.26 21.05
CA GLY A 603 12.10 -82.20 22.18
C GLY A 603 11.66 -83.61 21.77
N LYS A 604 11.67 -84.58 22.70
CA LYS A 604 11.21 -85.96 22.43
C LYS A 604 9.71 -86.09 22.05
N SER A 605 8.98 -84.99 21.91
CA SER A 605 7.60 -84.94 21.45
C SER A 605 7.56 -84.90 19.93
N GLU A 606 6.67 -85.67 19.29
CA GLU A 606 6.49 -85.68 17.83
C GLU A 606 6.03 -84.34 17.26
N ILE A 607 5.46 -83.46 18.10
CA ILE A 607 5.01 -82.12 17.70
C ILE A 607 5.91 -81.08 18.37
N THR A 608 6.44 -80.17 17.55
CA THR A 608 7.33 -79.09 17.97
C THR A 608 6.47 -77.92 18.44
N ASP A 609 6.35 -77.71 19.75
CA ASP A 609 5.69 -76.53 20.31
C ASP A 609 6.69 -75.37 20.43
N GLU A 610 6.54 -74.36 19.58
CA GLU A 610 7.31 -73.11 19.65
C GLU A 610 6.79 -72.21 20.78
N VAL A 611 7.66 -71.79 21.69
CA VAL A 611 7.33 -70.84 22.76
C VAL A 611 8.03 -69.51 22.48
N LYS A 612 7.23 -68.47 22.24
CA LYS A 612 7.70 -67.10 22.03
C LYS A 612 7.76 -66.33 23.35
N VAL A 613 8.96 -65.97 23.79
CA VAL A 613 9.20 -65.16 25.00
C VAL A 613 9.60 -63.74 24.59
N ASN A 614 8.89 -62.73 25.12
CA ASN A 614 9.25 -61.33 24.91
C ASN A 614 10.29 -60.89 25.95
N LEU A 615 11.47 -60.47 25.49
CA LEU A 615 12.59 -59.96 26.29
C LEU A 615 12.72 -58.43 26.24
N THR A 616 11.75 -57.73 25.65
CA THR A 616 11.77 -56.26 25.56
C THR A 616 11.66 -55.66 26.96
N ARG A 617 12.71 -54.93 27.40
CA ARG A 617 12.69 -54.19 28.66
C ARG A 617 11.71 -53.01 28.58
N ALA A 618 11.02 -52.71 29.67
CA ALA A 618 10.13 -51.55 29.74
C ALA A 618 10.94 -50.25 29.63
N VAL A 619 10.30 -49.17 29.15
CA VAL A 619 10.92 -47.83 29.06
C VAL A 619 11.49 -47.39 30.41
N ASP A 620 10.82 -47.78 31.50
CA ASP A 620 11.20 -47.43 32.87
C ASP A 620 12.48 -48.13 33.35
N GLU A 621 12.98 -49.15 32.63
CA GLU A 621 14.18 -49.94 32.96
C GLU A 621 15.41 -49.60 32.09
N THR A 622 15.28 -48.68 31.13
CA THR A 622 16.36 -48.18 30.26
C THR A 622 16.71 -46.74 30.60
#